data_AF-A0A645DT00-F1
#
_entry.id   AF-A0A645DT00-F1
#
_cell.length_a   1.000
_cell.length_b   1.000
_cell.length_c   1.000
_cell.angle_alpha   90.00
_cell.angle_beta   90.00
_cell.angle_gamma   90.00
#
_symmetry.space_group_name_H-M   'P 1'
#
loop_
_entity.id
_entity.type
_entity.pdbx_description
1 polymer ?
#
loop_
_entity_poly.entity_id
_entity_poly.type
_entity_poly.pdbx_seq_one_letter_code
_entity_poly.pdbx_strand_id
1 'polypeptide(L)'
;MQQIHVVRATEELTAPYKAVHEYVQDEKGEWLLIYTDIILEDFSFIGLENDTKKDVIFFTAGEKYFTTEQFVPGKPLLLQFRPIGTIPWHGISFEDANGTMRYFILVQSTRGEGEAPYFFIEFENGK
;
A
#
# COMPACT_ATOMS: atom_id res chain seq x y z
N MET A 1 -9.74 13.31 -5.33
CA MET A 1 -10.21 11.91 -5.17
C MET A 1 -8.98 11.06 -4.97
N GLN A 2 -8.99 10.17 -3.97
CA GLN A 2 -7.88 9.25 -3.71
C GLN A 2 -7.93 8.13 -4.75
N GLN A 3 -6.81 7.85 -5.43
CA GLN A 3 -6.77 6.92 -6.57
C GLN A 3 -6.62 5.45 -6.13
N ILE A 4 -6.24 5.22 -4.87
CA ILE A 4 -5.89 3.91 -4.34
C ILE A 4 -6.40 3.76 -2.90
N HIS A 5 -6.92 2.58 -2.60
CA HIS A 5 -7.63 2.27 -1.37
C HIS A 5 -7.01 1.05 -0.71
N VAL A 6 -7.12 0.97 0.62
CA VAL A 6 -6.72 -0.20 1.39
C VAL A 6 -7.77 -0.49 2.46
N VAL A 7 -8.18 -1.75 2.53
CA VAL A 7 -9.18 -2.24 3.50
C VAL A 7 -8.76 -3.62 3.99
N ARG A 8 -9.34 -4.07 5.11
CA ARG A 8 -9.27 -5.50 5.48
C ARG A 8 -9.97 -6.32 4.42
N ALA A 9 -9.32 -7.39 3.98
CA ALA A 9 -9.94 -8.32 3.06
C ALA A 9 -11.04 -9.11 3.79
N THR A 10 -12.24 -9.09 3.23
CA THR A 10 -13.36 -9.93 3.62
C THR A 10 -13.87 -10.66 2.38
N GLU A 11 -14.57 -11.78 2.56
CA GLU A 11 -15.18 -12.50 1.43
C GLU A 11 -16.10 -11.60 0.60
N GLU A 12 -16.89 -10.73 1.25
CA GLU A 12 -17.77 -9.77 0.58
C GLU A 12 -17.00 -8.79 -0.31
N LEU A 13 -15.85 -8.30 0.16
CA LEU A 13 -15.04 -7.33 -0.58
C LEU A 13 -14.19 -8.00 -1.66
N THR A 14 -13.84 -9.28 -1.53
CA THR A 14 -13.02 -9.99 -2.52
C THR A 14 -13.86 -10.73 -3.57
N ALA A 15 -15.08 -11.17 -3.24
CA ALA A 15 -15.96 -11.93 -4.13
C ALA A 15 -16.25 -11.30 -5.52
N PRO A 16 -16.34 -9.96 -5.67
CA PRO A 16 -16.57 -9.35 -6.98
C PRO A 16 -15.41 -9.56 -7.97
N TYR A 17 -14.20 -9.82 -7.49
CA TYR A 17 -13.01 -9.91 -8.33
C TYR A 17 -12.81 -11.34 -8.86
N LYS A 18 -12.74 -11.47 -10.19
CA LYS A 18 -12.47 -12.76 -10.86
C LYS A 18 -11.01 -13.22 -10.72
N ALA A 19 -10.11 -12.30 -10.44
CA ALA A 19 -8.70 -12.53 -10.23
C ALA A 19 -8.14 -11.48 -9.28
N VAL A 20 -7.17 -11.87 -8.49
CA VAL A 20 -6.39 -10.99 -7.62
C VAL A 20 -4.91 -11.22 -7.87
N HIS A 21 -4.09 -10.20 -7.65
CA HIS A 21 -2.69 -10.41 -7.34
C HIS A 21 -2.60 -10.85 -5.88
N GLU A 22 -1.70 -11.78 -5.57
CA GLU A 22 -1.49 -12.24 -4.20
C GLU A 22 -0.03 -12.01 -3.82
N TYR A 23 0.19 -11.45 -2.64
CA TYR A 23 1.53 -11.32 -2.06
C TYR A 23 1.47 -11.58 -0.55
N VAL A 24 2.35 -12.46 -0.07
CA VAL A 24 2.47 -12.78 1.36
C VAL A 24 3.73 -12.12 1.89
N GLN A 25 3.57 -11.04 2.64
CA GLN A 25 4.67 -10.37 3.33
C GLN A 25 4.98 -11.06 4.67
N ASP A 26 3.93 -11.47 5.41
CA ASP A 26 4.03 -12.26 6.63
C ASP A 26 2.85 -13.24 6.72
N GLU A 27 3.14 -14.55 6.80
CA GLU A 27 2.14 -15.63 6.90
C GLU A 27 1.25 -15.54 8.15
N LYS A 28 1.66 -14.77 9.17
CA LYS A 28 0.92 -14.52 10.40
C LYS A 28 0.18 -13.17 10.38
N GLY A 29 0.24 -12.46 9.25
CA GLY A 29 -0.43 -11.20 9.03
C GLY A 29 -1.93 -11.34 8.78
N GLU A 30 -2.61 -10.19 8.82
CA GLU A 30 -3.99 -10.08 8.35
C GLU A 30 -4.02 -9.88 6.84
N TRP A 31 -5.11 -10.29 6.21
CA TRP A 31 -5.30 -10.07 4.78
C TRP A 31 -5.86 -8.67 4.53
N LEU A 32 -5.19 -7.92 3.66
CA LEU A 32 -5.57 -6.62 3.18
C LEU A 32 -5.92 -6.70 1.70
N LEU A 33 -6.90 -5.90 1.29
CA LEU A 33 -7.24 -5.69 -0.10
C LEU A 33 -6.84 -4.27 -0.50
N ILE A 34 -5.88 -4.16 -1.40
CA ILE A 34 -5.47 -2.90 -2.03
C ILE A 34 -6.10 -2.86 -3.42
N TYR A 35 -6.82 -1.79 -3.74
CA TYR A 35 -7.52 -1.63 -5.01
C TYR A 35 -7.52 -0.18 -5.48
N THR A 36 -7.84 0.05 -6.75
CA THR A 36 -7.79 1.37 -7.39
C THR A 36 -9.05 1.63 -8.21
N ASP A 37 -9.39 2.90 -8.41
CA ASP A 37 -10.51 3.34 -9.25
C ASP A 37 -10.09 3.60 -10.71
N ILE A 38 -8.79 3.68 -10.98
CA ILE A 38 -8.22 3.98 -12.29
C ILE A 38 -7.09 2.99 -12.62
N ILE A 39 -6.56 3.03 -13.85
CA ILE A 39 -5.35 2.28 -14.18
C ILE A 39 -4.15 3.07 -13.65
N LEU A 40 -3.28 2.39 -12.89
CA LEU A 40 -2.00 2.92 -12.40
C LEU A 40 -0.86 2.15 -13.07
N GLU A 41 0.15 2.86 -13.57
CA GLU A 41 1.31 2.25 -14.24
C GLU A 41 2.48 2.06 -13.24
N ASP A 42 3.39 1.10 -13.50
CA ASP A 42 4.53 0.72 -12.64
C ASP A 42 4.17 0.59 -11.14
N PHE A 43 3.05 -0.08 -10.85
CA PHE A 43 2.62 -0.28 -9.48
C PHE A 43 3.56 -1.23 -8.75
N SER A 44 3.99 -0.84 -7.56
CA SER A 44 4.85 -1.65 -6.71
C SER A 44 4.41 -1.60 -5.25
N PHE A 45 4.43 -2.75 -4.56
CA PHE A 45 4.49 -2.81 -3.11
C PHE A 45 5.97 -2.78 -2.71
N ILE A 46 6.33 -1.84 -1.84
CA ILE A 46 7.73 -1.49 -1.56
C ILE A 46 8.05 -1.59 -0.08
N GLY A 47 9.30 -1.92 0.21
CA GLY A 47 9.94 -1.65 1.50
C GLY A 47 10.29 -0.18 1.63
N LEU A 48 10.40 0.28 2.86
CA LEU A 48 10.79 1.65 3.20
C LEU A 48 12.02 1.63 4.09
N GLU A 49 12.95 2.51 3.77
CA GLU A 49 13.99 2.94 4.69
C GLU A 49 13.54 4.23 5.36
N ASN A 50 13.99 4.46 6.60
CA ASN A 50 13.74 5.72 7.29
C ASN A 50 14.99 6.27 7.97
N ASP A 51 15.05 7.60 8.00
CA ASP A 51 16.04 8.38 8.74
C ASP A 51 15.30 9.41 9.60
N THR A 52 15.81 9.66 10.81
CA THR A 52 15.22 10.64 11.73
C THR A 52 16.15 11.83 11.87
N LYS A 53 15.72 13.01 11.41
CA LYS A 53 16.46 14.26 11.59
C LYS A 53 15.58 15.31 12.25
N LYS A 54 16.03 15.86 13.38
CA LYS A 54 15.33 16.94 14.12
C LYS A 54 13.85 16.59 14.41
N ASP A 55 13.61 15.38 14.91
CA ASP A 55 12.29 14.84 15.25
C ASP A 55 11.33 14.66 14.06
N VAL A 56 11.83 14.72 12.82
CA VAL A 56 11.09 14.39 11.61
C VAL A 56 11.62 13.08 11.05
N ILE A 57 10.69 12.16 10.74
CA ILE A 57 11.00 10.90 10.05
C ILE A 57 10.89 11.15 8.55
N PHE A 58 11.96 10.84 7.83
CA PHE A 58 12.05 10.89 6.38
C PHE A 58 12.02 9.46 5.85
N PHE A 59 11.27 9.24 4.77
CA PHE A 59 11.13 7.92 4.15
C PHE A 59 11.80 7.90 2.79
N THR A 60 12.48 6.79 2.49
CA THR A 60 13.03 6.51 1.16
C THR A 60 12.49 5.15 0.69
N ALA A 61 12.07 5.09 -0.56
CA ALA A 61 11.63 3.85 -1.20
C ALA A 61 12.82 2.89 -1.33
N GLY A 62 12.64 1.68 -0.83
CA GLY A 62 13.64 0.62 -0.86
C GLY A 62 13.28 -0.48 -1.86
N GLU A 63 13.41 -1.72 -1.41
CA GLU A 63 13.15 -2.93 -2.21
C GLU A 63 11.72 -2.98 -2.75
N LYS A 64 11.56 -3.41 -4.01
CA LYS A 64 10.26 -3.70 -4.63
C LYS A 64 9.89 -5.18 -4.38
N TYR A 65 8.90 -5.42 -3.53
CA TYR A 65 8.48 -6.76 -3.11
C TYR A 65 7.46 -7.41 -4.04
N PHE A 66 6.55 -6.60 -4.57
CA PHE A 66 5.60 -6.99 -5.60
C PHE A 66 5.55 -5.89 -6.64
N THR A 67 5.48 -6.25 -7.92
CA THR A 67 5.39 -5.29 -9.02
C THR A 67 4.41 -5.77 -10.08
N THR A 68 3.76 -4.82 -10.75
CA THR A 68 2.99 -5.08 -11.95
C THR A 68 3.04 -3.87 -12.87
N GLU A 69 3.12 -4.11 -14.18
CA GLU A 69 3.14 -3.04 -15.17
C GLU A 69 1.88 -2.17 -15.08
N GLN A 70 0.72 -2.80 -14.90
CA GLN A 70 -0.58 -2.13 -14.78
C GLN A 70 -1.37 -2.68 -13.60
N PHE A 71 -1.69 -1.78 -12.67
CA PHE A 71 -2.61 -2.05 -11.59
C PHE A 71 -3.98 -1.50 -11.94
N VAL A 72 -4.94 -2.41 -12.16
CA VAL A 72 -6.24 -2.10 -12.76
C VAL A 72 -7.38 -2.34 -11.76
N PRO A 73 -8.50 -1.60 -11.85
CA PRO A 73 -9.60 -1.73 -10.90
C PRO A 73 -10.16 -3.15 -10.75
N GLY A 74 -10.14 -3.95 -11.83
CA GLY A 74 -10.68 -5.31 -11.84
C GLY A 74 -9.74 -6.40 -11.31
N LYS A 75 -8.52 -6.06 -10.90
CA LYS A 75 -7.51 -7.02 -10.44
C LYS A 75 -6.70 -6.44 -9.26
N PRO A 76 -7.29 -6.41 -8.05
CA PRO A 76 -6.68 -5.82 -6.88
C PRO A 76 -5.51 -6.67 -6.36
N LEU A 77 -4.77 -6.14 -5.40
CA LEU A 77 -3.74 -6.86 -4.65
C LEU A 77 -4.31 -7.34 -3.31
N LEU A 78 -4.34 -8.64 -3.13
CA LEU A 78 -4.58 -9.33 -1.87
C LEU A 78 -3.24 -9.54 -1.16
N LEU A 79 -3.01 -8.77 -0.10
CA LEU A 79 -1.75 -8.70 0.62
C LEU A 79 -1.90 -9.31 2.01
N GLN A 80 -1.10 -10.32 2.35
CA GLN A 80 -0.99 -10.77 3.74
C GLN A 80 0.08 -9.95 4.45
N PHE A 81 -0.32 -9.13 5.42
CA PHE A 81 0.55 -8.12 6.01
C PHE A 81 0.46 -8.10 7.53
N ARG A 82 1.61 -7.93 8.17
CA ARG A 82 1.71 -7.69 9.60
C ARG A 82 2.54 -6.44 9.87
N PRO A 83 1.95 -5.34 10.38
CA PRO A 83 2.74 -4.19 10.81
C PRO A 83 3.62 -4.57 12.01
N ILE A 84 4.88 -4.13 11.99
CA ILE A 84 5.84 -4.33 13.07
C ILE A 84 6.24 -2.96 13.63
N GLY A 85 5.91 -2.72 14.90
CA GLY A 85 6.17 -1.45 15.57
C GLY A 85 5.25 -0.32 15.09
N THR A 86 5.64 0.92 15.38
CA THR A 86 4.87 2.12 15.05
C THR A 86 5.35 2.85 13.80
N ILE A 87 6.56 2.54 13.33
CA ILE A 87 7.16 3.15 12.14
C ILE A 87 6.73 2.33 10.91
N PRO A 88 6.14 2.94 9.88
CA PRO A 88 5.85 2.25 8.63
C PRO A 88 7.13 1.76 7.93
N TRP A 89 7.18 0.46 7.65
CA TRP A 89 8.29 -0.19 6.92
C TRP A 89 7.94 -0.57 5.49
N HIS A 90 6.67 -0.39 5.11
CA HIS A 90 6.17 -0.76 3.81
C HIS A 90 5.25 0.31 3.25
N GLY A 91 5.14 0.33 1.94
CA GLY A 91 4.36 1.31 1.21
C GLY A 91 4.01 0.81 -0.18
N ILE A 92 3.57 1.74 -1.01
CA ILE A 92 3.32 1.52 -2.43
C ILE A 92 3.94 2.65 -3.24
N SER A 93 4.23 2.36 -4.50
CA SER A 93 4.56 3.36 -5.51
C SER A 93 3.85 3.06 -6.82
N PHE A 94 3.57 4.11 -7.61
CA PHE A 94 3.02 3.98 -8.96
C PHE A 94 3.20 5.29 -9.72
N GLU A 95 3.12 5.23 -11.06
CA GLU A 95 2.99 6.41 -11.91
C GLU A 95 1.52 6.85 -11.97
N ASP A 96 1.28 8.12 -11.66
CA ASP A 96 -0.04 8.72 -11.83
C ASP A 96 -0.35 9.03 -13.32
N ALA A 97 -1.55 9.52 -13.60
CA ALA A 97 -2.00 9.85 -14.96
C ALA A 97 -1.12 10.87 -15.70
N ASN A 98 -0.24 11.60 -15.01
CA ASN A 98 0.71 12.54 -15.61
C ASN A 98 2.11 11.94 -15.80
N GLY A 99 2.30 10.64 -15.55
CA GLY A 99 3.60 9.97 -15.59
C GLY A 99 4.51 10.35 -14.42
N THR A 100 3.94 10.86 -13.31
CA THR A 100 4.72 11.21 -12.12
C THR A 100 4.71 10.04 -11.15
N MET A 101 5.89 9.56 -10.74
CA MET A 101 6.01 8.57 -9.68
C MET A 101 5.56 9.13 -8.33
N ARG A 102 4.59 8.46 -7.72
CA ARG A 102 4.01 8.77 -6.41
C ARG A 102 4.41 7.68 -5.42
N TYR A 103 4.62 8.07 -4.16
CA TYR A 103 5.05 7.15 -3.10
C TYR A 103 4.18 7.34 -1.87
N PHE A 104 3.75 6.23 -1.28
CA PHE A 104 2.88 6.25 -0.12
C PHE A 104 3.36 5.26 0.93
N ILE A 105 3.33 5.66 2.20
CA ILE A 105 3.53 4.75 3.33
C ILE A 105 2.21 4.08 3.71
N LEU A 106 2.26 2.79 4.06
CA LEU A 106 1.11 2.04 4.58
C LEU A 106 1.07 2.18 6.09
N VAL A 107 0.03 2.86 6.60
CA VAL A 107 -0.12 3.15 8.03
C VAL A 107 -1.30 2.35 8.60
N GLN A 108 -1.07 1.68 9.72
CA GLN A 108 -2.16 1.11 10.51
C GLN A 108 -2.84 2.20 11.34
N SER A 109 -4.16 2.34 11.23
CA SER A 109 -4.91 3.25 12.09
C SER A 109 -4.92 2.74 13.53
N THR A 110 -4.64 3.63 14.47
CA THR A 110 -4.74 3.37 15.92
C THR A 110 -6.06 3.87 16.51
N ARG A 111 -6.95 4.44 15.69
CA ARG A 111 -8.18 5.12 16.11
C ARG A 111 -9.39 4.18 16.17
N GLY A 112 -9.33 3.18 17.04
CA GLY A 112 -10.52 2.44 17.55
C GLY A 112 -11.44 1.77 16.51
N GLU A 113 -12.55 1.20 17.00
CA GLU A 113 -13.56 0.54 16.16
C GLU A 113 -14.33 1.57 15.31
N GLY A 114 -14.44 1.33 14.00
CA GLY A 114 -15.26 2.13 13.08
C GLY A 114 -14.48 2.93 12.02
N GLU A 115 -13.16 3.05 12.13
CA GLU A 115 -12.31 3.66 11.09
C GLU A 115 -11.65 2.60 10.18
N ALA A 116 -11.23 3.03 8.98
CA ALA A 116 -10.46 2.17 8.08
C ALA A 116 -9.16 1.73 8.80
N PRO A 117 -8.89 0.41 8.91
CA PRO A 117 -7.80 -0.12 9.73
C PRO A 117 -6.42 0.25 9.17
N TYR A 118 -6.37 0.63 7.90
CA TYR A 118 -5.17 1.06 7.19
C TYR A 118 -5.48 2.26 6.31
N PHE A 119 -4.47 3.08 6.05
CA PHE A 119 -4.55 4.17 5.09
C PHE A 119 -3.16 4.49 4.54
N PHE A 120 -3.14 5.18 3.39
CA PHE A 120 -1.93 5.61 2.72
C PHE A 120 -1.65 7.09 3.01
N ILE A 121 -0.40 7.42 3.33
CA ILE A 121 0.07 8.80 3.41
C ILE A 121 1.15 9.00 2.35
N GLU A 122 1.01 10.03 1.53
CA GLU A 122 1.99 10.37 0.51
C GLU A 122 3.29 10.91 1.12
N PHE A 123 4.44 10.55 0.55
CA PHE A 123 5.73 11.14 0.91
C PHE A 123 6.57 11.47 -0.33
N GLU A 124 7.49 12.41 -0.18
CA GLU A 124 8.48 12.72 -1.21
C GLU A 124 9.69 11.79 -1.05
N ASN A 125 9.94 10.94 -2.04
CA ASN A 125 11.05 9.99 -2.00
C ASN A 125 12.42 10.70 -2.08
N GLY A 126 13.33 10.38 -1.14
CA GLY A 126 14.72 10.84 -1.18
C GLY A 126 14.96 12.29 -0.71
N LYS A 127 14.05 12.86 0.07
CA LYS A 127 14.22 14.17 0.72
C LYS A 127 14.14 14.07 2.23
#